data_AF-A0A432RW56-F1
#
_entry.id   AF-A0A432RW56-F1
#
_cell.length_a   1.000
_cell.length_b   1.000
_cell.length_c   1.000
_cell.angle_alpha   90.00
_cell.angle_beta   90.00
_cell.angle_gamma   90.00
#
_symmetry.space_group_name_H-M   'P 1'
#
loop_
_entity.id
_entity.type
_entity.pdbx_description
1 polymer ?
#
loop_
_entity_poly.entity_id
_entity_poly.type
_entity_poly.pdbx_seq_one_letter_code
_entity_poly.pdbx_strand_id
1 'polypeptide(L)'
;ALFYLPRLFVYHADAKDHESIERFKIMERKLYRGIMTPSAIATVVLGFWVVSYNTEYYFSSGWFHAKMLLVALLLGYHHACGRMLKKFANDQNTRSHKFYRWFNEFPVLILIGVCILVVVRPF
;
A
#
# COMPACT_ATOMS: atom_id res chain seq x y z
N ALA A 1 -2.67 7.16 -4.40
CA ALA A 1 -3.31 6.74 -3.12
C ALA A 1 -2.27 6.25 -2.10
N LEU A 2 -1.45 5.24 -2.46
CA LEU A 2 -0.42 4.65 -1.58
C LEU A 2 0.62 5.64 -1.03
N PHE A 3 1.02 6.67 -1.80
CA PHE A 3 1.96 7.71 -1.35
C PHE A 3 1.32 8.80 -0.48
N TYR A 4 -0.01 8.91 -0.46
CA TYR A 4 -0.71 10.03 0.16
C TYR A 4 -1.23 9.68 1.56
N LEU A 5 -1.68 8.43 1.76
CA LEU A 5 -2.18 7.92 3.03
C LEU A 5 -1.12 7.95 4.17
N PRO A 6 0.15 7.52 3.95
CA PRO A 6 1.18 7.56 4.99
C PRO A 6 1.54 8.98 5.42
N ARG A 7 1.54 9.90 4.44
CA ARG A 7 1.80 11.32 4.67
C ARG A 7 0.72 11.94 5.55
N LEU A 8 -0.55 11.58 5.30
CA LEU A 8 -1.67 11.93 6.18
C LEU A 8 -1.47 11.41 7.61
N PHE A 9 -1.02 10.17 7.79
CA PHE A 9 -0.74 9.62 9.13
C PHE A 9 0.34 10.37 9.89
N VAL A 10 1.36 10.91 9.21
CA VAL A 10 2.38 11.77 9.85
C VAL A 10 1.74 13.04 10.39
N TYR A 11 0.91 13.72 9.59
CA TYR A 11 0.22 14.94 10.02
C TYR A 11 -0.80 14.68 11.13
N HIS A 12 -1.52 13.55 11.06
CA HIS A 12 -2.46 13.13 12.09
C HIS A 12 -1.74 12.84 13.42
N ALA A 13 -0.58 12.18 13.39
CA ALA A 13 0.20 11.90 14.59
C ALA A 13 0.81 13.17 15.23
N ASP A 14 0.98 14.24 14.47
CA ASP A 14 1.52 15.52 14.94
C ASP A 14 0.41 16.53 15.33
N ALA A 15 -0.81 16.34 14.83
CA ALA A 15 -1.97 17.14 15.20
C ALA A 15 -2.38 16.90 16.66
N LYS A 16 -2.43 17.96 17.46
CA LYS A 16 -2.92 17.94 18.86
C LYS A 16 -4.37 18.38 19.00
N ASP A 17 -4.98 18.82 17.91
CA ASP A 17 -6.30 19.44 17.90
C ASP A 17 -7.38 18.44 17.50
N HIS A 18 -8.46 18.39 18.29
CA HIS A 18 -9.46 17.32 18.23
C HIS A 18 -10.28 17.39 16.91
N GLU A 19 -10.56 18.59 16.43
CA GLU A 19 -11.30 18.80 15.18
C GLU A 19 -10.48 18.38 13.95
N SER A 20 -9.17 18.63 13.99
CA SER A 20 -8.24 18.21 12.93
C SER A 20 -8.11 16.69 12.87
N ILE A 21 -7.98 16.03 14.03
CA ILE A 21 -7.92 14.57 14.16
C ILE A 21 -9.16 13.91 13.54
N GLU A 22 -10.36 14.38 13.85
CA GLU A 22 -11.59 13.82 13.27
C GLU A 22 -11.66 14.00 11.75
N ARG A 23 -11.24 15.16 11.23
CA ARG A 23 -11.18 15.39 9.78
C ARG A 23 -10.17 14.46 9.10
N PHE A 24 -9.01 14.22 9.73
CA PHE A 24 -8.03 13.26 9.22
C PHE A 24 -8.58 11.83 9.22
N LYS A 25 -9.27 11.39 10.29
CA LYS A 25 -9.94 10.06 10.33
C LYS A 25 -10.91 9.87 9.15
N ILE A 26 -11.70 10.90 8.82
CA ILE A 26 -12.64 10.85 7.69
C ILE A 26 -11.89 10.77 6.35
N MET A 27 -10.90 11.62 6.13
CA MET A 27 -10.12 11.65 4.88
C MET A 27 -9.37 10.33 4.66
N GLU A 28 -8.71 9.81 5.68
CA GLU A 28 -7.98 8.54 5.64
C GLU A 28 -8.93 7.38 5.32
N ARG A 29 -10.08 7.30 6.00
CA ARG A 29 -11.06 6.24 5.77
C ARG A 29 -11.66 6.31 4.36
N LYS A 30 -11.99 7.52 3.89
CA LYS A 30 -12.53 7.73 2.54
C LYS A 30 -11.51 7.39 1.47
N LEU A 31 -10.23 7.72 1.68
CA LEU A 31 -9.15 7.39 0.75
C LEU A 31 -8.86 5.89 0.71
N TYR A 32 -8.77 5.25 1.89
CA TYR A 32 -8.50 3.83 2.00
C TYR A 32 -9.65 3.00 1.42
N ARG A 33 -10.89 3.22 1.89
CA ARG A 33 -12.06 2.45 1.42
C ARG A 33 -12.51 2.82 0.01
N GLY A 34 -12.47 4.11 -0.33
CA GLY A 34 -13.01 4.62 -1.58
C GLY A 34 -12.09 4.43 -2.78
N ILE A 35 -10.77 4.52 -2.61
CA ILE A 35 -9.82 4.42 -3.74
C ILE A 35 -8.92 3.20 -3.57
N MET A 36 -8.29 3.05 -2.40
CA MET A 36 -7.21 2.08 -2.25
C MET A 36 -7.69 0.61 -2.31
N THR A 37 -8.79 0.26 -1.63
CA THR A 37 -9.38 -1.09 -1.71
C THR A 37 -9.90 -1.47 -3.09
N PRO A 38 -10.77 -0.68 -3.75
CA PRO A 38 -11.29 -1.06 -5.07
C PRO A 38 -10.18 -1.10 -6.13
N SER A 39 -9.21 -0.19 -6.08
CA SER A 39 -8.04 -0.27 -6.96
C SER A 39 -7.19 -1.52 -6.69
N ALA A 40 -7.01 -1.93 -5.43
CA ALA A 40 -6.29 -3.16 -5.11
C ALA A 40 -7.03 -4.40 -5.64
N ILE A 41 -8.35 -4.47 -5.45
CA ILE A 41 -9.19 -5.55 -5.98
C ILE A 41 -9.11 -5.59 -7.50
N ALA A 42 -9.30 -4.45 -8.18
CA ALA A 42 -9.20 -4.37 -9.63
C ALA A 42 -7.82 -4.81 -10.13
N THR A 43 -6.74 -4.42 -9.44
CA THR A 43 -5.37 -4.83 -9.80
C THR A 43 -5.17 -6.33 -9.66
N VAL A 44 -5.69 -6.94 -8.60
CA VAL A 44 -5.60 -8.40 -8.38
C VAL A 44 -6.42 -9.15 -9.43
N VAL A 45 -7.65 -8.72 -9.68
CA VAL A 45 -8.55 -9.35 -10.66
C VAL A 45 -7.97 -9.24 -12.08
N LEU A 46 -7.53 -8.05 -12.50
CA LEU A 46 -6.88 -7.87 -13.80
C LEU A 46 -5.57 -8.65 -13.89
N GLY A 47 -4.80 -8.70 -12.80
CA GLY A 47 -3.59 -9.51 -12.71
C GLY A 47 -3.89 -10.99 -12.96
N PHE A 48 -4.88 -11.54 -12.27
CA PHE A 48 -5.29 -12.95 -12.43
C PHE A 48 -5.86 -13.22 -13.84
N TRP A 49 -6.61 -12.28 -14.41
CA TRP A 49 -7.13 -12.36 -15.78
C TRP A 49 -6.01 -12.46 -16.82
N VAL A 50 -4.94 -11.65 -16.68
CA VAL A 50 -3.81 -11.71 -17.61
C VAL A 50 -3.08 -13.06 -17.53
N VAL A 51 -2.98 -13.63 -16.33
CA VAL A 51 -2.36 -14.94 -16.11
C VAL A 51 -3.17 -16.06 -16.75
N SER A 52 -4.51 -16.00 -16.67
CA SER A 52 -5.38 -17.04 -17.22
C SER A 52 -5.29 -17.17 -18.74
N TYR A 53 -4.78 -16.17 -19.45
CA TYR A 53 -4.57 -16.23 -20.90
C TYR A 53 -3.37 -17.09 -21.32
N ASN A 54 -2.37 -17.30 -20.46
CA ASN A 54 -1.16 -18.03 -20.87
C ASN A 54 -0.41 -18.69 -19.70
N THR A 55 -1.11 -19.53 -18.95
CA THR A 55 -0.64 -20.13 -17.69
C THR A 55 0.70 -20.86 -17.82
N GLU A 56 0.94 -21.65 -18.88
CA GLU A 56 2.20 -22.38 -19.07
C GLU A 56 3.42 -21.46 -19.26
N TYR A 57 3.27 -20.39 -20.05
CA TYR A 57 4.35 -19.42 -20.29
C TYR A 57 4.70 -18.62 -19.02
N TYR A 58 3.67 -18.25 -18.24
CA TYR A 58 3.87 -17.51 -16.99
C TYR A 58 4.49 -18.36 -15.88
N PHE A 59 4.11 -19.63 -15.74
CA PHE A 59 4.71 -20.49 -14.71
C PHE A 59 6.19 -20.84 -14.99
N SER A 60 6.61 -20.85 -16.26
CA SER A 60 8.00 -21.13 -16.66
C SER A 60 8.94 -19.90 -16.52
N SER A 61 8.39 -18.68 -16.55
CA SER A 61 9.19 -17.45 -16.48
C SER A 61 9.45 -17.02 -15.03
N GLY A 62 10.71 -16.96 -14.61
CA GLY A 62 11.13 -16.42 -13.30
C GLY A 62 10.60 -14.99 -13.05
N TRP A 63 10.42 -14.21 -14.11
CA TRP A 63 9.78 -12.88 -14.10
C TRP A 63 8.37 -12.88 -13.49
N PHE A 64 7.58 -13.93 -13.70
CA PHE A 64 6.22 -14.03 -13.17
C PHE A 64 6.21 -14.23 -11.65
N HIS A 65 7.10 -15.06 -11.11
CA HIS A 65 7.27 -15.25 -9.67
C HIS A 65 7.70 -13.95 -8.99
N ALA A 66 8.62 -13.21 -9.62
CA ALA A 66 9.06 -11.91 -9.12
C ALA A 66 7.90 -10.89 -9.10
N LYS A 67 7.04 -10.89 -10.13
CA LYS A 67 5.84 -10.05 -10.20
C LYS A 67 4.80 -10.43 -9.13
N MET A 68 4.58 -11.73 -8.90
CA MET A 68 3.68 -12.23 -7.85
C MET A 68 4.16 -11.84 -6.46
N LEU A 69 5.46 -11.93 -6.18
CA LEU A 69 6.06 -11.48 -4.93
C LEU A 69 5.83 -9.98 -4.70
N LEU A 70 5.88 -9.18 -5.77
CA LEU A 70 5.60 -7.75 -5.72
C LEU A 70 4.13 -7.44 -5.40
N VAL A 71 3.20 -8.15 -6.03
CA VAL A 71 1.77 -8.05 -5.71
C VAL A 71 1.51 -8.45 -4.25
N ALA A 72 2.15 -9.52 -3.77
CA ALA A 72 2.06 -9.96 -2.38
C ALA A 72 2.61 -8.91 -1.41
N LEU A 73 3.74 -8.27 -1.71
CA LEU A 73 4.30 -7.16 -0.92
C LEU A 73 3.35 -5.96 -0.88
N LEU A 74 2.77 -5.58 -2.02
CA LEU A 74 1.79 -4.49 -2.10
C LEU A 74 0.51 -4.79 -1.31
N LEU A 75 0.01 -6.04 -1.37
CA LEU A 75 -1.12 -6.49 -0.57
C LEU A 75 -0.80 -6.47 0.92
N GLY A 76 0.40 -6.93 1.31
CA GLY A 76 0.89 -6.85 2.69
C GLY A 76 0.94 -5.41 3.20
N TYR A 77 1.46 -4.48 2.39
CA TYR A 77 1.49 -3.05 2.72
C TYR A 77 0.08 -2.45 2.83
N HIS A 78 -0.81 -2.76 1.90
CA HIS A 78 -2.20 -2.32 1.96
C HIS A 78 -2.88 -2.78 3.25
N HIS A 79 -2.68 -4.04 3.64
CA HIS A 79 -3.22 -4.58 4.88
C HIS A 79 -2.60 -3.91 6.13
N ALA A 80 -1.30 -3.62 6.10
CA ALA A 80 -0.63 -2.87 7.17
C ALA A 80 -1.21 -1.45 7.32
N CYS A 81 -1.45 -0.74 6.22
CA CYS A 81 -2.15 0.55 6.22
C CYS A 81 -3.54 0.43 6.87
N GLY A 82 -4.31 -0.60 6.54
CA GLY A 82 -5.63 -0.84 7.12
C GLY A 82 -5.59 -1.06 8.64
N ARG A 83 -4.60 -1.80 9.15
CA ARG A 83 -4.41 -1.96 10.61
C ARG A 83 -4.05 -0.65 11.30
N MET A 84 -3.15 0.15 10.73
CA MET A 84 -2.79 1.45 11.29
C MET A 84 -3.99 2.41 11.27
N LEU A 85 -4.77 2.43 10.19
CA LEU A 85 -6.00 3.21 10.09
C LEU A 85 -7.00 2.85 11.19
N LYS A 86 -7.17 1.55 11.48
CA LYS A 86 -8.05 1.07 12.55
C LYS A 86 -7.54 1.45 13.94
N LYS A 87 -6.21 1.50 14.13
CA LYS A 87 -5.58 1.96 15.39
C LYS A 87 -5.71 3.47 15.59
N PHE A 88 -5.53 4.26 14.54
CA PHE A 88 -5.77 5.71 14.55
C PHE A 88 -7.24 6.02 14.84
N ALA A 89 -8.18 5.30 14.23
CA ALA A 89 -9.60 5.48 14.47
C ALA A 89 -9.98 5.26 15.95
N ASN A 90 -9.28 4.35 16.64
CA ASN A 90 -9.50 4.02 18.06
C ASN A 90 -8.67 4.89 19.02
N ASP A 91 -7.96 5.93 18.55
CA ASP A 91 -7.06 6.79 19.35
C ASP A 91 -5.96 6.03 20.12
N GLN A 92 -5.69 4.77 19.78
CA GLN A 92 -4.66 3.95 20.42
C GLN A 92 -3.29 4.13 19.76
N ASN A 93 -3.00 5.36 19.32
CA ASN A 93 -1.78 5.59 18.57
C ASN A 93 -0.56 5.62 19.51
N THR A 94 0.09 4.47 19.63
CA THR A 94 1.27 4.24 20.47
C THR A 94 2.59 4.37 19.70
N ARG A 95 2.55 4.76 18.42
CA ARG A 95 3.74 4.82 17.55
C ARG A 95 4.16 6.27 17.32
N SER A 96 5.46 6.50 17.49
CA SER A 96 6.07 7.83 17.34
C SER A 96 6.07 8.31 15.89
N HIS A 97 6.07 9.63 15.68
CA HIS A 97 6.14 10.30 14.36
C HIS A 97 7.25 9.73 13.44
N LYS A 98 8.36 9.24 14.01
CA LYS A 98 9.46 8.60 13.26
C LYS A 98 9.01 7.32 12.53
N PHE A 99 8.15 6.51 13.16
CA PHE A 99 7.60 5.30 12.53
C PHE A 99 6.77 5.66 11.30
N TYR A 100 5.97 6.72 11.38
CA TYR A 100 5.16 7.21 10.28
C TYR A 100 5.98 7.82 9.14
N ARG A 101 7.11 8.49 9.44
CA ARG A 101 8.06 8.94 8.40
C ARG A 101 8.69 7.77 7.65
N TRP A 102 9.15 6.75 8.37
CA TRP A 102 9.70 5.56 7.73
C TRP A 102 8.64 4.83 6.88
N PHE A 103 7.40 4.78 7.39
CA PHE A 103 6.28 4.20 6.66
C PHE A 103 5.89 5.01 5.39
N ASN A 104 6.20 6.31 5.36
CA ASN A 104 6.06 7.16 4.17
C ASN A 104 7.18 6.93 3.14
N GLU A 105 8.35 6.45 3.56
CA GLU A 105 9.45 6.09 2.66
C GLU A 105 9.27 4.68 2.07
N PHE A 106 8.53 3.79 2.74
CA PHE A 106 8.29 2.43 2.28
C PHE A 106 7.67 2.34 0.86
N PRO A 107 6.66 3.16 0.47
CA PRO A 107 6.17 3.22 -0.91
C PRO A 107 7.25 3.55 -1.95
N VAL A 108 8.24 4.39 -1.60
CA VAL A 108 9.35 4.75 -2.49
C VAL A 108 10.26 3.55 -2.69
N LEU A 109 10.57 2.81 -1.61
CA LEU A 109 11.35 1.57 -1.69
C LEU A 109 10.66 0.52 -2.57
N ILE A 110 9.33 0.35 -2.42
CA ILE A 110 8.56 -0.52 -3.32
C ILE A 110 8.70 -0.05 -4.76
N LEU A 111 8.55 1.25 -5.04
CA LEU A 111 8.63 1.78 -6.40
C LEU A 111 10.01 1.58 -7.05
N ILE A 112 11.09 1.74 -6.27
CA ILE A 112 12.44 1.43 -6.72
C ILE A 112 12.56 -0.07 -7.01
N GLY A 113 12.07 -0.94 -6.13
CA GLY A 113 12.05 -2.39 -6.35
C GLY A 113 11.27 -2.78 -7.61
N VAL A 114 10.10 -2.18 -7.84
CA VAL A 114 9.31 -2.35 -9.07
C VAL A 114 10.10 -1.89 -10.29
N CYS A 115 10.71 -0.70 -10.26
CA CYS A 115 11.49 -0.18 -11.38
C CYS A 115 12.66 -1.10 -11.71
N ILE A 116 13.43 -1.54 -10.72
CA ILE A 116 14.53 -2.48 -10.94
C ILE A 116 14.00 -3.78 -11.54
N LEU A 117 12.89 -4.32 -11.04
CA LEU A 117 12.32 -5.57 -11.55
C LEU A 117 11.77 -5.43 -12.99
N VAL A 118 11.22 -4.28 -13.34
CA VAL A 118 10.72 -3.98 -14.70
C VAL A 118 11.86 -3.65 -15.68
N VAL A 119 12.93 -3.01 -15.21
CA VAL A 119 14.06 -2.56 -16.05
C VAL A 119 15.08 -3.66 -16.23
N VAL A 120 15.50 -4.31 -15.13
CA VAL A 120 16.52 -5.35 -15.18
C VAL A 120 15.99 -6.59 -15.89
N ARG A 121 14.66 -6.83 -15.86
CA ARG A 121 13.98 -8.05 -16.36
C ARG A 121 14.95 -9.23 -16.28
N PRO A 122 15.45 -9.58 -15.08
CA PRO A 122 16.26 -10.76 -15.02
C PRO A 122 15.28 -11.86 -15.41
N PHE A 123 15.61 -12.61 -16.48
CA PHE A 123 14.80 -13.67 -17.10
C PHE A 123 13.71 -13.18 -18.07
#